data_AF-A0A5C3QZA7-F1
#
_entry.id   AF-A0A5C3QZA7-F1
#
_cell.length_a   1.000
_cell.length_b   1.000
_cell.length_c   1.000
_cell.angle_alpha   90.00
_cell.angle_beta   90.00
_cell.angle_gamma   90.00
#
_symmetry.space_group_name_H-M   'P 1'
#
loop_
_entity.id
_entity.type
_entity.pdbx_description
1 polymer ?
#
loop_
_entity_poly.entity_id
_entity_poly.type
_entity_poly.pdbx_seq_one_letter_code
_entity_poly.pdbx_strand_id
1 'polypeptide(L)'
;MSVAHQALKAASAARVDAGLVVIRKILTENTSGLTTQELYRLALKEKAPSSFRVPAPVERYVPPAGRQSPPEPPHPQHPIHSMSFLKHHILPVLEQKGEFRKSRITRTIEQRQAAPSQSSGKGKRKDASASSASSPSATVTTTTVDAFVWRPFAGPRRIPDKALQWPQNKPLGEELGIGEDWSHLNKRRQRARTRKLAGALEDMKEHRMRGFGSEERARLESAA
;
A
#
# COMPACT_ATOMS: atom_id res chain seq x y z
N MET A 1 -12.34 25.94 13.45
CA MET A 1 -12.25 25.33 12.10
C MET A 1 -12.90 26.27 11.09
N SER A 2 -12.29 26.52 9.95
CA SER A 2 -12.80 27.49 8.95
C SER A 2 -14.10 26.99 8.29
N VAL A 3 -15.08 27.89 8.10
CA VAL A 3 -16.36 27.64 7.43
C VAL A 3 -16.16 27.01 6.04
N ALA A 4 -15.10 27.41 5.34
CA ALA A 4 -14.76 26.86 4.01
C ALA A 4 -14.47 25.36 4.04
N HIS A 5 -13.78 24.86 5.07
CA HIS A 5 -13.47 23.43 5.19
C HIS A 5 -14.75 22.60 5.45
N GLN A 6 -15.69 23.14 6.22
CA GLN A 6 -16.99 22.49 6.44
C GLN A 6 -17.82 22.44 5.16
N ALA A 7 -17.83 23.51 4.37
CA ALA A 7 -18.51 23.55 3.07
C ALA A 7 -17.92 22.52 2.08
N LEU A 8 -16.59 22.39 2.02
CA LEU A 8 -15.91 21.38 1.21
C LEU A 8 -16.28 19.96 1.63
N LYS A 9 -16.31 19.69 2.95
CA LYS A 9 -16.70 18.39 3.49
C LYS A 9 -18.16 18.06 3.16
N ALA A 10 -19.06 19.03 3.29
CA ALA A 10 -20.47 18.86 2.94
C ALA A 10 -20.66 18.61 1.43
N ALA A 11 -19.97 19.37 0.58
CA ALA A 11 -19.99 19.17 -0.87
C ALA A 11 -19.42 17.80 -1.28
N SER A 12 -18.35 17.34 -0.60
CA SER A 12 -17.80 16.00 -0.79
C SER A 12 -18.80 14.91 -0.38
N ALA A 13 -19.45 15.06 0.78
CA ALA A 13 -20.49 14.14 1.24
C ALA A 13 -21.66 14.05 0.26
N ALA A 14 -22.19 15.19 -0.21
CA ALA A 14 -23.26 15.23 -1.20
C ALA A 14 -22.88 14.53 -2.53
N ARG A 15 -21.62 14.68 -2.97
CA ARG A 15 -21.08 13.93 -4.13
C ARG A 15 -21.02 12.42 -3.88
N VAL A 16 -20.59 12.01 -2.69
CA VAL A 16 -20.55 10.60 -2.31
C VAL A 16 -21.97 10.03 -2.34
N ASP A 17 -22.93 10.68 -1.69
CA ASP A 17 -24.31 10.21 -1.63
C ASP A 17 -24.95 10.09 -3.02
N ALA A 18 -24.80 11.10 -3.87
CA ALA A 18 -25.28 11.05 -5.26
C ALA A 18 -24.56 9.95 -6.07
N GLY A 19 -23.25 9.79 -5.89
CA GLY A 19 -22.46 8.74 -6.53
C GLY A 19 -22.90 7.34 -6.11
N LEU A 20 -23.23 7.13 -4.83
CA LEU A 20 -23.75 5.87 -4.33
C LEU A 20 -25.05 5.47 -5.02
N VAL A 21 -25.97 6.42 -5.26
CA VAL A 21 -27.23 6.15 -5.98
C VAL A 21 -26.96 5.66 -7.40
N VAL A 22 -26.07 6.33 -8.13
CA VAL A 22 -25.68 5.94 -9.50
C VAL A 22 -25.04 4.56 -9.52
N ILE A 23 -24.08 4.29 -8.63
CA ILE A 23 -23.38 3.01 -8.60
C ILE A 23 -24.29 1.86 -8.18
N ARG A 24 -25.18 2.08 -7.21
CA ARG A 24 -26.18 1.07 -6.83
C ARG A 24 -27.04 0.68 -8.02
N LYS A 25 -27.55 1.65 -8.77
CA LYS A 25 -28.34 1.41 -9.99
C LYS A 25 -27.58 0.54 -11.01
N ILE A 26 -26.34 0.93 -11.34
CA ILE A 26 -25.50 0.19 -12.30
C ILE A 26 -25.23 -1.24 -11.83
N LEU A 27 -24.90 -1.43 -10.55
CA LEU A 27 -24.59 -2.74 -10.02
C LEU A 27 -25.82 -3.63 -9.83
N THR A 28 -27.01 -3.06 -9.60
CA THR A 28 -28.27 -3.82 -9.61
C THR A 28 -28.63 -4.32 -11.00
N GLU A 29 -28.31 -3.53 -12.04
CA GLU A 29 -28.52 -3.93 -13.44
C GLU A 29 -27.47 -4.96 -13.91
N ASN A 30 -26.28 -4.98 -13.30
CA ASN A 30 -25.14 -5.81 -13.72
C ASN A 30 -24.70 -6.79 -12.63
N THR A 31 -25.36 -7.95 -12.56
CA THR A 31 -25.08 -8.99 -11.56
C THR A 31 -23.78 -9.77 -11.79
N SER A 32 -23.24 -9.74 -13.01
CA SER A 32 -21.98 -10.43 -13.40
C SER A 32 -20.72 -9.84 -12.76
N GLY A 33 -20.86 -8.70 -12.09
CA GLY A 33 -19.78 -7.94 -11.48
C GLY A 33 -19.03 -7.09 -12.51
N LEU A 34 -18.54 -5.94 -12.08
CA LEU A 34 -17.89 -4.96 -12.95
C LEU A 34 -16.50 -4.61 -12.43
N THR A 35 -15.53 -4.42 -13.33
CA THR A 35 -14.26 -3.82 -12.93
C THR A 35 -14.47 -2.36 -12.54
N THR A 36 -13.54 -1.80 -11.76
CA THR A 36 -13.62 -0.37 -11.38
C THR A 36 -13.64 0.55 -12.61
N GLN A 37 -12.94 0.17 -13.68
CA GLN A 37 -12.88 0.95 -14.91
C GLN A 37 -14.19 0.86 -15.71
N GLU A 38 -14.77 -0.33 -15.84
CA GLU A 38 -16.09 -0.53 -16.46
C GLU A 38 -17.16 0.25 -15.71
N LEU A 39 -17.16 0.16 -14.39
CA LEU A 39 -18.10 0.83 -13.50
C LEU A 39 -17.98 2.36 -13.62
N TYR A 40 -16.76 2.89 -13.72
CA TYR A 40 -16.54 4.31 -14.00
C TYR A 40 -17.08 4.73 -15.38
N ARG A 41 -16.80 3.95 -16.44
CA ARG A 41 -17.28 4.24 -17.80
C ARG A 41 -18.81 4.21 -17.88
N LEU A 42 -19.46 3.25 -17.22
CA LEU A 42 -20.92 3.16 -17.15
C LEU A 42 -21.49 4.32 -16.35
N ALA A 43 -20.87 4.69 -15.24
CA ALA A 43 -21.30 5.83 -14.44
C ALA A 43 -21.29 7.15 -15.19
N LEU A 44 -20.32 7.37 -16.09
CA LEU A 44 -20.29 8.58 -16.93
C LEU A 44 -21.39 8.64 -17.98
N LYS A 45 -22.01 7.50 -18.34
CA LYS A 45 -23.15 7.45 -19.26
C LYS A 45 -24.47 7.71 -18.54
N GLU A 46 -24.54 7.38 -17.25
CA GLU A 46 -25.71 7.64 -16.42
C GLU A 46 -25.89 9.14 -16.17
N LYS A 47 -27.14 9.59 -16.15
CA LYS A 47 -27.44 10.98 -15.80
C LYS A 47 -27.26 11.17 -14.30
N ALA A 48 -26.66 12.30 -13.91
CA ALA A 48 -26.60 12.67 -12.50
C ALA A 48 -28.01 12.76 -11.91
N PRO A 49 -28.22 12.30 -10.66
CA PRO A 49 -29.54 12.36 -10.03
C PRO A 49 -29.98 13.81 -9.89
N SER A 50 -31.29 14.08 -10.02
CA SER A 50 -31.86 15.45 -9.98
C SER A 50 -31.57 16.19 -8.68
N SER A 51 -31.32 15.47 -7.59
CA SER A 51 -30.94 16.02 -6.29
C SER A 51 -29.49 16.53 -6.24
N PHE A 52 -28.64 16.11 -7.19
CA PHE A 52 -27.24 16.48 -7.18
C PHE A 52 -27.04 17.88 -7.78
N ARG A 53 -26.61 18.80 -6.93
CA ARG A 53 -26.14 20.13 -7.35
C ARG A 53 -24.62 20.11 -7.41
N VAL A 54 -24.07 20.55 -8.54
CA VAL A 54 -22.62 20.74 -8.66
C VAL A 54 -22.22 21.81 -7.66
N PRO A 55 -21.31 21.51 -6.70
CA PRO A 55 -20.87 22.53 -5.76
C PRO A 55 -20.20 23.66 -6.56
N ALA A 56 -20.43 24.89 -6.12
CA ALA A 56 -19.81 26.05 -6.74
C ALA A 56 -18.29 25.84 -6.84
N PRO A 57 -17.64 26.27 -7.93
CA PRO A 57 -16.20 26.25 -8.04
C PRO A 57 -15.61 26.91 -6.80
N VAL A 58 -14.89 26.13 -6.01
CA VAL A 58 -14.16 26.64 -4.85
C VAL A 58 -13.08 27.54 -5.43
N GLU A 59 -12.87 28.73 -4.87
CA GLU A 59 -11.78 29.61 -5.27
C GLU A 59 -10.51 28.77 -5.43
N ARG A 60 -9.92 28.85 -6.63
CA ARG A 60 -8.79 28.00 -7.01
C ARG A 60 -7.70 28.23 -5.97
N TYR A 61 -7.30 27.15 -5.30
CA TYR A 61 -6.11 27.18 -4.47
C TYR A 61 -4.94 27.66 -5.34
N VAL A 62 -4.44 28.85 -5.05
CA VAL A 62 -3.25 29.39 -5.70
C VAL A 62 -2.06 28.72 -5.02
N PRO A 63 -1.39 27.75 -5.67
CA PRO A 63 -0.25 27.12 -5.05
C PRO A 63 0.87 28.16 -4.82
N PRO A 64 1.69 27.99 -3.77
CA PRO A 64 2.87 28.82 -3.59
C PRO A 64 3.78 28.69 -4.83
N ALA A 65 4.49 29.79 -5.15
CA ALA A 65 5.34 29.88 -6.33
C ALA A 65 6.22 28.63 -6.51
N GLY A 66 6.19 28.05 -7.72
CA GLY A 66 6.96 26.85 -8.06
C GLY A 66 6.23 25.51 -7.89
N ARG A 67 4.98 25.49 -7.42
CA ARG A 67 4.15 24.26 -7.41
C ARG A 67 3.04 24.35 -8.46
N GLN A 68 2.87 23.29 -9.26
CA GLN A 68 1.75 23.18 -10.18
C GLN A 68 0.47 22.89 -9.39
N SER A 69 -0.64 23.54 -9.75
CA SER A 69 -1.94 23.20 -9.18
C SER A 69 -2.27 21.75 -9.55
N PRO A 70 -2.94 20.98 -8.66
CA PRO A 70 -3.40 19.65 -9.00
C PRO A 70 -4.21 19.69 -10.30
N PRO A 71 -4.05 18.71 -11.20
CA PRO A 71 -4.84 18.66 -12.42
C PRO A 71 -6.33 18.59 -12.05
N GLU A 72 -7.14 19.36 -12.77
CA GLU A 72 -8.59 19.33 -12.58
C GLU A 72 -9.12 17.94 -12.93
N PRO A 73 -10.07 17.38 -12.15
CA PRO A 73 -10.61 16.07 -12.47
C PRO A 73 -11.29 16.06 -13.85
N PRO A 74 -11.27 14.93 -14.57
CA PRO A 74 -11.78 14.85 -15.94
C PRO A 74 -13.25 15.29 -16.12
N HIS A 75 -14.11 15.06 -15.13
CA HIS A 75 -15.54 15.36 -15.20
C HIS A 75 -16.05 16.07 -13.94
N PRO A 76 -15.75 17.36 -13.73
CA PRO A 76 -16.03 18.06 -12.47
C PRO A 76 -17.53 18.22 -12.14
N GLN A 77 -18.39 18.18 -13.17
CA GLN A 77 -19.84 18.31 -13.06
C GLN A 77 -20.54 16.99 -12.68
N HIS A 78 -19.86 15.86 -12.78
CA HIS A 78 -20.45 14.55 -12.47
C HIS A 78 -20.25 14.22 -10.98
N PRO A 79 -21.22 13.56 -10.29
CA PRO A 79 -21.02 13.11 -8.91
C PRO A 79 -19.77 12.24 -8.75
N ILE A 80 -19.49 11.42 -9.77
CA ILE A 80 -18.29 10.58 -9.89
C ILE A 80 -17.34 11.23 -10.88
N HIS A 81 -16.58 12.22 -10.41
CA HIS A 81 -15.76 13.09 -11.27
C HIS A 81 -14.41 12.50 -11.68
N SER A 82 -13.95 11.45 -10.99
CA SER A 82 -12.69 10.78 -11.30
C SER A 82 -12.70 9.31 -10.86
N MET A 83 -11.84 8.51 -11.50
CA MET A 83 -11.64 7.10 -11.13
C MET A 83 -11.06 6.96 -9.71
N SER A 84 -10.17 7.86 -9.31
CA SER A 84 -9.64 7.91 -7.95
C SER A 84 -10.75 8.20 -6.93
N PHE A 85 -11.68 9.10 -7.23
CA PHE A 85 -12.78 9.41 -6.34
C PHE A 85 -13.69 8.18 -6.12
N LEU A 86 -14.04 7.49 -7.20
CA LEU A 86 -14.79 6.23 -7.14
C LEU A 86 -14.10 5.21 -6.23
N LYS A 87 -12.79 5.00 -6.41
CA LYS A 87 -12.01 4.01 -5.68
C LYS A 87 -11.84 4.32 -4.19
N HIS A 88 -11.60 5.58 -3.82
CA HIS A 88 -11.25 5.94 -2.44
C HIS A 88 -12.44 6.39 -1.59
N HIS A 89 -13.53 6.87 -2.20
CA HIS A 89 -14.66 7.42 -1.44
C HIS A 89 -15.94 6.60 -1.58
N ILE A 90 -16.30 6.17 -2.79
CA ILE A 90 -17.60 5.53 -3.02
C ILE A 90 -17.53 4.03 -2.74
N LEU A 91 -16.58 3.33 -3.35
CA LEU A 91 -16.47 1.87 -3.23
C LEU A 91 -16.22 1.40 -1.77
N PRO A 92 -15.40 2.07 -0.95
CA PRO A 92 -15.23 1.68 0.45
C PRO A 92 -16.52 1.84 1.26
N VAL A 93 -17.34 2.86 0.99
CA VAL A 93 -18.61 3.06 1.69
C VAL A 93 -19.60 1.93 1.33
N LEU A 94 -19.64 1.51 0.06
CA LEU A 94 -20.45 0.36 -0.37
C LEU A 94 -19.99 -0.96 0.24
N GLU A 95 -18.68 -1.15 0.36
CA GLU A 95 -18.09 -2.34 0.98
C GLU A 95 -18.35 -2.37 2.49
N GLN A 96 -18.23 -1.23 3.17
CA GLN A 96 -18.54 -1.10 4.60
C GLN A 96 -20.00 -1.40 4.91
N LYS A 97 -20.92 -0.95 4.05
CA LYS A 97 -22.35 -1.27 4.15
C LYS A 97 -22.66 -2.74 3.83
N GLY A 98 -21.70 -3.49 3.28
CA GLY A 98 -21.87 -4.90 2.93
C GLY A 98 -22.79 -5.11 1.73
N GLU A 99 -23.07 -4.08 0.94
CA GLU A 99 -23.93 -4.18 -0.25
C GLU A 99 -23.16 -4.84 -1.41
N PHE A 100 -21.87 -4.53 -1.51
CA PHE A 100 -21.01 -5.00 -2.59
C PHE A 100 -19.67 -5.46 -2.04
N ARG A 101 -19.06 -6.44 -2.72
CA ARG A 101 -17.74 -6.96 -2.34
C ARG A 101 -16.84 -7.04 -3.56
N LYS A 102 -15.57 -6.71 -3.33
CA LYS A 102 -14.50 -6.94 -4.30
C LYS A 102 -14.16 -8.44 -4.34
N SER A 103 -14.30 -9.08 -5.49
CA SER A 103 -13.92 -10.47 -5.73
C SER A 103 -12.91 -10.55 -6.87
N ARG A 104 -11.93 -11.44 -6.75
CA ARG A 104 -11.04 -11.81 -7.85
C ARG A 104 -11.79 -12.79 -8.76
N ILE A 105 -11.84 -12.51 -10.05
CA ILE A 105 -12.41 -13.39 -11.08
C ILE A 105 -11.41 -13.48 -12.21
N THR A 106 -11.22 -14.69 -12.70
CA THR A 106 -10.43 -14.97 -13.89
C THR A 106 -11.30 -14.69 -15.11
N ARG A 107 -10.95 -13.66 -15.89
CA ARG A 107 -11.66 -13.27 -17.11
C ARG A 107 -10.81 -13.60 -18.33
N THR A 108 -11.42 -14.22 -19.33
CA THR A 108 -10.83 -14.33 -20.66
C THR A 108 -11.08 -13.03 -21.40
N ILE A 109 -10.02 -12.26 -21.64
CA ILE A 109 -10.09 -11.02 -22.40
C ILE A 109 -9.61 -11.32 -23.80
N GLU A 110 -10.47 -11.06 -24.78
CA GLU A 110 -10.08 -10.99 -26.19
C GLU A 110 -9.34 -9.68 -26.39
N GLN A 111 -8.01 -9.73 -26.26
CA GLN A 111 -7.21 -8.57 -26.55
C GLN A 111 -6.96 -8.54 -28.05
N ARG A 112 -7.67 -7.64 -28.74
CA ARG A 112 -7.29 -7.28 -30.11
C ARG A 112 -5.94 -6.59 -30.03
N GLN A 113 -4.86 -7.36 -30.21
CA GLN A 113 -3.53 -6.79 -30.31
C GLN A 113 -3.56 -5.89 -31.55
N ALA A 114 -3.59 -4.58 -31.33
CA ALA A 114 -3.22 -3.65 -32.38
C ALA A 114 -1.82 -4.08 -32.78
N ALA A 115 -1.66 -4.49 -34.05
CA ALA A 115 -0.37 -4.90 -34.59
C ALA A 115 0.65 -3.88 -34.10
N PRO A 116 1.78 -4.31 -33.50
CA PRO A 116 2.72 -3.42 -32.84
C PRO A 116 3.04 -2.31 -33.83
N SER A 117 2.46 -1.13 -33.59
CA SER A 117 2.72 0.01 -34.44
C SER A 117 4.19 0.26 -34.22
N GLN A 118 5.01 -0.06 -35.21
CA GLN A 118 6.39 0.35 -35.28
C GLN A 118 6.38 1.87 -35.39
N SER A 119 6.04 2.55 -34.30
CA SER A 119 6.10 3.99 -34.19
C SER A 119 7.57 4.33 -34.06
N SER A 120 8.16 4.49 -35.24
CA SER A 120 8.93 5.67 -35.61
C SER A 120 10.06 6.03 -34.65
N GLY A 121 11.22 5.45 -34.96
CA GLY A 121 12.45 6.23 -34.88
C GLY A 121 12.22 7.61 -35.50
N LYS A 122 12.66 8.64 -34.79
CA LYS A 122 12.60 10.05 -35.14
C LYS A 122 13.46 10.32 -36.38
N GLY A 123 12.93 10.00 -37.56
CA GLY A 123 13.59 10.14 -38.86
C GLY A 123 12.71 10.92 -39.83
N LYS A 124 12.91 12.23 -39.87
CA LYS A 124 12.23 13.18 -40.75
C LYS A 124 12.61 12.91 -42.21
N ARG A 125 11.76 12.21 -42.97
CA ARG A 125 11.82 12.22 -44.44
C ARG A 125 10.44 12.41 -45.03
N LYS A 126 10.26 13.60 -45.61
CA LYS A 126 9.31 13.92 -46.68
C LYS A 126 9.69 13.01 -47.85
N ASP A 127 8.76 12.22 -48.35
CA ASP A 127 8.32 12.27 -49.75
C ASP A 127 7.29 11.17 -50.03
N ALA A 128 6.46 11.48 -51.01
CA ALA A 128 5.24 10.81 -51.41
C ALA A 128 5.43 9.35 -51.85
N SER A 129 4.38 8.53 -51.67
CA SER A 129 3.64 7.94 -52.79
C SER A 129 2.58 6.96 -52.30
N ALA A 130 1.50 6.92 -53.08
CA ALA A 130 0.30 6.12 -52.90
C ALA A 130 0.55 4.63 -53.13
N SER A 131 -0.12 3.79 -52.34
CA SER A 131 -0.48 2.35 -52.53
C SER A 131 -0.41 1.65 -51.15
N SER A 132 -1.21 0.68 -50.78
CA SER A 132 -2.36 0.00 -51.38
C SER A 132 -3.07 -0.73 -50.23
N ALA A 133 -4.38 -0.91 -50.38
CA ALA A 133 -5.25 -1.51 -49.40
C ALA A 133 -4.93 -3.00 -49.18
N SER A 134 -4.25 -3.32 -48.10
CA SER A 134 -4.24 -4.67 -47.53
C SER A 134 -4.43 -4.55 -46.02
N SER A 135 -5.70 -4.57 -45.60
CA SER A 135 -6.06 -4.58 -44.18
C SER A 135 -5.50 -5.87 -43.56
N PRO A 136 -4.53 -5.81 -42.63
CA PRO A 136 -4.02 -7.02 -42.01
C PRO A 136 -5.14 -7.67 -41.19
N SER A 137 -5.40 -8.94 -41.46
CA SER A 137 -6.34 -9.77 -40.69
C SER A 137 -5.88 -9.79 -39.23
N ALA A 138 -6.66 -9.15 -38.36
CA ALA A 138 -6.30 -9.01 -36.96
C ALA A 138 -6.40 -10.37 -36.25
N THR A 139 -5.26 -10.95 -35.88
CA THR A 139 -5.22 -12.14 -35.03
C THR A 139 -5.79 -11.81 -33.65
N VAL A 140 -6.90 -12.44 -33.28
CA VAL A 140 -7.51 -12.31 -31.95
C VAL A 140 -6.81 -13.31 -31.02
N THR A 141 -6.04 -12.82 -30.06
CA THR A 141 -5.48 -13.66 -29.00
C THR A 141 -6.35 -13.58 -27.74
N THR A 142 -6.77 -14.74 -27.25
CA THR A 142 -7.49 -14.86 -25.98
C THR A 142 -6.47 -14.97 -24.86
N THR A 143 -6.46 -14.01 -23.93
CA THR A 143 -5.60 -14.07 -22.75
C THR A 143 -6.46 -14.10 -21.50
N THR A 144 -6.21 -15.07 -20.64
CA THR A 144 -6.88 -15.20 -19.35
C THR A 144 -6.17 -14.31 -18.34
N VAL A 145 -6.88 -13.31 -17.79
CA VAL A 145 -6.35 -12.35 -16.83
C VAL A 145 -7.20 -12.36 -15.56
N ASP A 146 -6.54 -12.42 -14.41
CA ASP A 146 -7.22 -12.24 -13.14
C ASP A 146 -7.56 -10.77 -12.91
N ALA A 147 -8.84 -10.48 -12.82
CA ALA A 147 -9.37 -9.14 -12.58
C ALA A 147 -10.10 -9.06 -11.24
N PHE A 148 -10.03 -7.89 -10.61
CA PHE A 148 -10.87 -7.58 -9.46
C PHE A 148 -12.16 -6.93 -9.93
N VAL A 149 -13.28 -7.55 -9.59
CA VAL A 149 -14.62 -7.07 -9.92
C VAL A 149 -15.41 -6.78 -8.66
N TRP A 150 -16.31 -5.80 -8.75
CA TRP A 150 -17.29 -5.48 -7.73
C TRP A 150 -18.59 -6.18 -8.07
N ARG A 151 -19.07 -7.03 -7.16
CA ARG A 151 -20.33 -7.77 -7.33
C ARG A 151 -21.28 -7.52 -6.15
N PRO A 152 -22.61 -7.57 -6.38
CA PRO A 152 -23.59 -7.58 -5.30
C PRO A 152 -23.27 -8.69 -4.31
N PHE A 153 -23.32 -8.37 -3.02
CA PHE A 153 -23.13 -9.35 -1.97
C PHE A 153 -24.48 -9.99 -1.61
N ALA A 154 -24.73 -11.20 -2.10
CA ALA A 154 -26.03 -11.88 -2.00
C ALA A 154 -26.20 -12.75 -0.73
N GLY A 155 -25.39 -12.56 0.31
CA GLY A 155 -25.42 -13.46 1.47
C GLY A 155 -25.44 -12.73 2.81
N PRO A 156 -25.90 -13.36 3.90
CA PRO A 156 -25.60 -12.88 5.24
C PRO A 156 -24.07 -12.82 5.36
N ARG A 157 -23.58 -11.74 5.95
CA ARG A 157 -22.15 -11.57 6.21
C ARG A 157 -21.73 -12.72 7.12
N ARG A 158 -21.19 -13.80 6.55
CA ARG A 158 -20.36 -14.73 7.29
C ARG A 158 -19.11 -13.95 7.64
N ILE A 159 -19.19 -13.15 8.70
CA ILE A 159 -18.01 -12.79 9.46
C ILE A 159 -17.39 -14.15 9.74
N PRO A 160 -16.21 -14.47 9.19
CA PRO A 160 -15.60 -15.73 9.49
C PRO A 160 -15.54 -15.80 11.01
N ASP A 161 -16.18 -16.81 11.62
CA ASP A 161 -16.10 -17.09 13.07
C ASP A 161 -14.68 -17.50 13.49
N LYS A 162 -13.67 -17.18 12.69
CA LYS A 162 -12.41 -16.69 13.23
C LYS A 162 -12.73 -15.40 13.99
N ALA A 163 -13.35 -15.58 15.16
CA ALA A 163 -13.24 -14.68 16.28
C ALA A 163 -11.86 -14.04 16.18
N LEU A 164 -11.84 -12.71 16.29
CA LEU A 164 -10.62 -12.03 16.67
C LEU A 164 -10.10 -12.77 17.90
N GLN A 165 -9.21 -13.74 17.70
CA GLN A 165 -8.09 -13.91 18.58
C GLN A 165 -7.36 -12.59 18.40
N TRP A 166 -7.84 -11.56 19.11
CA TRP A 166 -7.01 -10.42 19.42
C TRP A 166 -5.70 -11.06 19.81
N PRO A 167 -4.59 -10.80 19.09
CA PRO A 167 -3.30 -11.31 19.52
C PRO A 167 -3.25 -10.95 20.99
N GLN A 168 -3.25 -11.95 21.88
CA GLN A 168 -3.31 -11.66 23.31
C GLN A 168 -2.19 -10.68 23.53
N ASN A 169 -2.55 -9.44 23.88
CA ASN A 169 -1.63 -8.33 23.81
C ASN A 169 -0.42 -8.76 24.63
N LYS A 170 0.66 -9.12 23.94
CA LYS A 170 1.95 -9.30 24.58
C LYS A 170 2.17 -7.98 25.32
N PRO A 171 2.30 -8.00 26.65
CA PRO A 171 2.41 -6.77 27.42
C PRO A 171 3.49 -5.90 26.78
N LEU A 172 3.14 -4.63 26.56
CA LEU A 172 3.97 -3.64 25.88
C LEU A 172 5.34 -3.59 26.61
N GLY A 173 6.37 -4.22 26.04
CA GLY A 173 7.67 -4.38 26.73
C GLY A 173 8.33 -5.76 26.56
N GLU A 174 7.61 -6.78 26.11
CA GLU A 174 8.19 -8.12 25.86
C GLU A 174 9.32 -8.05 24.80
N GLU A 175 9.18 -7.23 23.75
CA GLU A 175 10.23 -7.02 22.74
C GLU A 175 11.43 -6.20 23.25
N LEU A 176 11.25 -5.46 24.35
CA LEU A 176 12.33 -4.75 25.04
C LEU A 176 12.96 -5.60 26.16
N GLY A 177 12.57 -6.88 26.30
CA GLY A 177 13.05 -7.78 27.35
C GLY A 177 12.53 -7.43 28.75
N ILE A 178 11.49 -6.60 28.85
CA ILE A 178 10.85 -6.23 30.12
C ILE A 178 9.90 -7.38 30.51
N GLY A 179 10.47 -8.42 31.11
CA GLY A 179 9.75 -9.64 31.50
C GLY A 179 10.52 -10.94 31.21
N GLU A 180 11.56 -10.89 30.38
CA GLU A 180 12.52 -12.00 30.28
C GLU A 180 13.33 -12.08 31.58
N ASP A 181 13.54 -13.29 32.09
CA ASP A 181 14.17 -13.50 33.38
C ASP A 181 15.64 -13.03 33.38
N TRP A 182 15.88 -11.78 33.81
CA TRP A 182 17.20 -11.15 33.92
C TRP A 182 18.15 -11.92 34.85
N SER A 183 17.62 -12.92 35.59
CA SER A 183 18.40 -13.90 36.34
C SER A 183 19.47 -14.58 35.48
N HIS A 184 19.23 -14.76 34.17
CA HIS A 184 20.19 -15.39 33.25
C HIS A 184 21.35 -14.47 32.85
N LEU A 185 21.10 -13.17 32.63
CA LEU A 185 22.14 -12.19 32.29
C LEU A 185 23.06 -11.95 33.51
N ASN A 186 22.48 -11.90 34.71
CA ASN A 186 23.24 -11.75 35.93
C ASN A 186 24.11 -12.99 36.20
N LYS A 187 23.58 -14.21 35.98
CA LYS A 187 24.37 -15.46 36.02
C LYS A 187 25.48 -15.49 34.96
N ARG A 188 25.23 -15.00 33.74
CA ARG A 188 26.26 -14.93 32.68
C ARG A 188 27.37 -13.93 33.02
N ARG A 189 27.01 -12.75 33.55
CA ARG A 189 27.99 -11.75 34.05
C ARG A 189 28.80 -12.29 35.22
N GLN A 190 28.18 -13.02 36.15
CA GLN A 190 28.89 -13.67 37.25
C GLN A 190 29.90 -14.72 36.74
N ARG A 191 29.52 -15.58 35.79
CA ARG A 191 30.44 -16.56 35.19
C ARG A 191 31.61 -15.92 34.44
N ALA A 192 31.37 -14.80 33.76
CA ALA A 192 32.45 -14.07 33.09
C ALA A 192 33.39 -13.38 34.09
N ARG A 193 32.85 -12.83 35.18
CA ARG A 193 33.63 -12.23 36.26
C ARG A 193 34.51 -13.25 36.98
N THR A 194 33.98 -14.43 37.30
CA THR A 194 34.78 -15.49 37.95
C THR A 194 35.93 -15.95 37.05
N ARG A 195 35.71 -16.12 35.74
CA ARG A 195 36.79 -16.45 34.80
C ARG A 195 37.86 -15.36 34.72
N LYS A 196 37.46 -14.09 34.67
CA LYS A 196 38.41 -12.97 34.61
C LYS A 196 39.24 -12.85 35.89
N LEU A 197 38.60 -13.03 37.05
CA LEU A 197 39.31 -13.01 38.35
C LEU A 197 40.27 -14.20 38.48
N ALA A 198 39.87 -15.39 38.02
CA ALA A 198 40.75 -16.55 38.02
C ALA A 198 42.01 -16.32 37.18
N GLY A 199 41.87 -15.80 35.95
CA GLY A 199 43.03 -15.46 35.10
C GLY A 199 43.93 -14.40 35.73
N ALA A 200 43.36 -13.34 36.28
CA ALA A 200 44.15 -12.29 36.95
C ALA A 200 44.92 -12.80 38.17
N LEU A 201 44.36 -13.75 38.92
CA LEU A 201 45.06 -14.40 40.05
C LEU A 201 46.20 -15.29 39.58
N GLU A 202 46.03 -16.00 38.46
CA GLU A 202 47.07 -16.84 37.85
C GLU A 202 48.22 -15.97 37.34
N ASP A 203 47.94 -14.89 36.61
CA ASP A 203 48.93 -13.93 36.13
C ASP A 203 49.71 -13.30 37.28
N MET A 204 49.02 -12.92 38.36
CA MET A 204 49.64 -12.34 39.56
C MET A 204 50.53 -13.36 40.28
N LYS A 205 50.13 -14.63 40.32
CA LYS A 205 50.93 -15.73 40.88
C LYS A 205 52.17 -15.98 40.02
N GLU A 206 52.04 -15.98 38.69
CA GLU A 206 53.17 -16.15 37.77
C GLU A 206 54.17 -15.01 37.91
N HIS A 207 53.70 -13.76 37.95
CA HIS A 207 54.56 -12.59 38.15
C HIS A 207 55.27 -12.63 39.51
N ARG A 208 54.59 -13.09 40.57
CA ARG A 208 55.20 -13.29 41.89
C ARG A 208 56.32 -14.34 41.87
N MET A 209 56.09 -15.47 41.20
CA MET A 209 57.11 -16.53 41.08
C MET A 209 58.31 -16.07 40.23
N ARG A 210 58.05 -15.29 39.16
CA ARG A 210 59.10 -14.78 38.28
C ARG A 210 59.96 -13.71 38.96
N GLY A 211 59.36 -12.81 39.75
CA GLY A 211 60.07 -11.78 40.50
C GLY A 211 60.92 -12.31 41.66
N PHE A 212 60.47 -13.35 42.35
CA PHE A 212 61.24 -13.99 43.43
C PHE A 212 62.52 -14.66 42.90
N GLY A 213 62.45 -15.33 41.73
CA GLY A 213 63.60 -16.02 41.16
C GLY A 213 64.69 -15.11 40.60
N SER A 214 64.35 -13.90 40.15
CA SER A 214 65.34 -12.96 39.59
C SER A 214 66.18 -12.28 40.67
N GLU A 215 65.59 -11.93 41.82
CA GLU A 215 66.34 -11.33 42.93
C GLU A 215 67.25 -12.35 43.62
N GLU A 216 66.80 -13.60 43.76
CA GLU A 216 67.59 -14.67 44.38
C GLU A 216 68.77 -15.11 43.48
N ARG A 217 68.56 -15.16 42.16
CA ARG A 217 69.66 -15.36 41.19
C ARG A 217 70.66 -14.20 41.19
N ALA A 218 70.19 -12.95 41.21
CA ALA A 218 71.08 -11.80 41.28
C ALA A 218 71.90 -11.78 42.57
N ARG A 219 71.32 -12.21 43.71
CA ARG A 219 72.05 -12.37 44.97
C ARG A 219 73.12 -13.45 44.89
N LEU A 220 72.81 -14.61 44.30
CA LEU A 220 73.78 -15.70 44.13
C LEU A 220 74.91 -15.32 43.15
N GLU A 221 74.62 -14.62 42.06
CA GLU A 221 75.63 -14.13 41.12
C GLU A 221 76.52 -13.03 41.72
N SER A 222 76.01 -12.21 42.65
CA SER A 222 76.82 -11.20 43.35
C SER A 222 77.70 -11.77 44.48
N ALA A 223 77.42 -12.98 44.93
CA ALA A 223 78.14 -13.64 46.03
C ALA A 223 79.19 -14.66 45.54
N ALA A 224 79.24 -14.93 44.23
CA ALA A 224 80.24 -15.76 43.58
C ALA A 224 81.38 -14.89 43.02
#